data_AF-A0A5E4QML3-F1
#
_entry.id   AF-A0A5E4QML3-F1
#
_cell.length_a   1.000
_cell.length_b   1.000
_cell.length_c   1.000
_cell.angle_alpha   90.00
_cell.angle_beta   90.00
_cell.angle_gamma   90.00
#
_symmetry.space_group_name_H-M   'P 1'
#
loop_
_entity.id
_entity.type
_entity.pdbx_description
1 polymer ?
#
loop_
_entity_poly.entity_id
_entity_poly.type
_entity_poly.pdbx_seq_one_letter_code
_entity_poly.pdbx_strand_id
1 'polypeptide(L)'
;MEFHLQSIASSFSDNILEAVRGQGKEIFWRDNFQCPTEEQYERMIEQKTGHVFNLFVSLMSLFSNNKTDYSHLAKLLGTYFQLIDDYCNITKTEALEEWTGAGKNQEQTSQYFYEDLTEGKFTLPIIHAAKQNGGEAVLDILRQRTTEESLKKQCVLLLEELGSLQ
;
A
#
# COMPACT_ATOMS: atom_id res chain seq x y z
N MET A 1 5.91 27.60 24.67
CA MET A 1 6.85 27.05 23.67
C MET A 1 7.26 25.63 24.03
N GLU A 2 7.73 25.37 25.27
CA GLU A 2 8.04 24.00 25.75
C GLU A 2 6.88 22.99 25.67
N PHE A 3 5.65 23.41 25.99
CA PHE A 3 4.47 22.53 25.96
C PHE A 3 4.18 21.93 24.57
N HIS A 4 4.52 22.66 23.50
CA HIS A 4 4.37 22.16 22.14
C HIS A 4 5.48 21.19 21.75
N LEU A 5 6.70 21.36 22.26
CA LEU A 5 7.84 20.50 21.91
C LEU A 5 7.59 19.05 22.36
N GLN A 6 7.09 18.85 23.58
CA GLN A 6 6.79 17.52 24.10
C GLN A 6 5.62 16.86 23.35
N SER A 7 4.57 17.65 23.05
CA SER A 7 3.41 17.18 22.28
C SER A 7 3.79 16.80 20.84
N ILE A 8 4.66 17.60 20.20
CA ILE A 8 5.21 17.30 18.86
C ILE A 8 6.02 16.01 18.90
N ALA A 9 6.94 15.89 19.85
CA ALA A 9 7.81 14.72 19.97
C ALA A 9 6.99 13.43 20.17
N SER A 10 6.01 13.44 21.08
CA SER A 10 5.13 12.29 21.29
C SER A 10 4.34 11.96 20.03
N SER A 11 3.66 12.95 19.43
CA SER A 11 2.88 12.75 18.21
C SER A 11 3.72 12.19 17.07
N PHE A 12 4.96 12.67 16.92
CA PHE A 12 5.89 12.15 15.92
C PHE A 12 6.28 10.71 16.22
N SER A 13 6.78 10.43 17.43
CA SER A 13 7.23 9.10 17.82
C SER A 13 6.12 8.06 17.72
N ASP A 14 4.92 8.36 18.20
CA ASP A 14 3.79 7.43 18.23
C ASP A 14 3.33 7.06 16.81
N ASN A 15 3.17 8.04 15.92
CA ASN A 15 2.72 7.77 14.55
C ASN A 15 3.81 7.11 13.70
N ILE A 16 5.08 7.51 13.83
CA ILE A 16 6.18 6.86 13.11
C ILE A 16 6.38 5.42 13.59
N LEU A 17 6.22 5.15 14.89
CA LEU A 17 6.31 3.78 15.40
C LEU A 17 5.24 2.87 14.81
N GLU A 18 4.00 3.34 14.67
CA GLU A 18 2.94 2.60 13.98
C GLU A 18 3.24 2.40 12.50
N ALA A 19 3.76 3.42 11.82
CA ALA A 19 4.17 3.32 10.42
C ALA A 19 5.25 2.24 10.21
N VAL A 20 6.26 2.22 11.08
CA VAL A 20 7.34 1.20 11.05
C VAL A 20 6.78 -0.19 11.37
N ARG A 21 5.82 -0.32 12.29
CA ARG A 21 5.15 -1.60 12.57
C ARG A 21 4.38 -2.12 11.36
N GLY A 22 3.64 -1.25 10.67
CA GLY A 22 2.95 -1.58 9.42
C GLY A 22 3.93 -2.07 8.36
N GLN A 23 4.99 -1.30 8.09
CA GLN A 23 6.04 -1.67 7.15
C GLN A 23 6.72 -3.00 7.51
N GLY A 24 6.97 -3.24 8.80
CA GLY A 24 7.56 -4.48 9.29
C GLY A 24 6.68 -5.70 9.02
N LYS A 25 5.35 -5.58 9.14
CA LYS A 25 4.40 -6.66 8.81
C LYS A 25 4.41 -7.00 7.33
N GLU A 26 4.36 -5.99 6.46
CA GLU A 26 4.42 -6.16 5.00
C GLU A 26 5.69 -6.91 4.59
N ILE A 27 6.86 -6.45 5.09
CA ILE A 27 8.15 -7.09 4.83
C ILE A 27 8.16 -8.53 5.35
N PHE A 28 7.67 -8.75 6.57
CA PHE A 28 7.62 -10.08 7.18
C PHE A 28 6.80 -11.06 6.33
N TRP A 29 5.59 -10.66 5.90
CA TRP A 29 4.74 -11.50 5.05
C TRP A 29 5.40 -11.80 3.71
N ARG A 30 5.94 -10.77 3.05
CA ARG A 30 6.63 -10.87 1.75
C ARG A 30 7.84 -11.81 1.80
N ASP A 31 8.69 -11.66 2.82
CA ASP A 31 9.98 -12.37 2.89
C ASP A 31 9.86 -13.78 3.50
N ASN A 32 8.80 -14.04 4.27
CA ASN A 32 8.49 -15.40 4.77
C ASN A 32 7.42 -16.11 3.92
N PHE A 33 6.98 -15.48 2.82
CA PHE A 33 5.92 -15.97 1.93
C PHE A 33 4.66 -16.41 2.69
N GLN A 34 4.23 -15.60 3.64
CA GLN A 34 3.05 -15.82 4.46
C GLN A 34 1.93 -14.87 4.02
N CYS A 35 0.97 -15.39 3.26
CA CYS A 35 -0.18 -14.61 2.82
C CYS A 35 -1.02 -14.16 4.04
N PRO A 36 -1.23 -12.85 4.26
CA PRO A 36 -2.09 -12.36 5.33
C PRO A 36 -3.57 -12.52 5.00
N THR A 37 -4.43 -12.38 6.00
CA THR A 37 -5.87 -12.17 5.77
C THR A 37 -6.14 -10.73 5.30
N GLU A 38 -7.31 -10.49 4.69
CA GLU A 38 -7.72 -9.13 4.28
C GLU A 38 -7.77 -8.17 5.48
N GLU A 39 -8.33 -8.61 6.61
CA GLU A 39 -8.36 -7.83 7.85
C GLU A 39 -6.94 -7.49 8.36
N GLN A 40 -6.00 -8.43 8.24
CA GLN A 40 -4.60 -8.18 8.59
C GLN A 40 -3.97 -7.14 7.66
N TYR A 41 -4.23 -7.23 6.36
CA TYR A 41 -3.78 -6.26 5.36
C TYR A 41 -4.37 -4.88 5.61
N GLU A 42 -5.68 -4.76 5.81
CA GLU A 42 -6.37 -3.49 6.14
C GLU A 42 -5.74 -2.82 7.36
N ARG A 43 -5.52 -3.59 8.43
CA ARG A 43 -4.85 -3.08 9.62
C ARG A 43 -3.40 -2.68 9.37
N MET A 44 -2.70 -3.38 8.49
CA MET A 44 -1.32 -3.05 8.14
C MET A 44 -1.25 -1.72 7.37
N ILE A 45 -2.13 -1.49 6.39
CA ILE A 45 -2.12 -0.24 5.62
C ILE A 45 -2.60 0.97 6.44
N GLU A 46 -3.53 0.77 7.39
CA GLU A 46 -3.88 1.81 8.37
C GLU A 46 -2.66 2.18 9.22
N GLN A 47 -1.90 1.19 9.69
CA GLN A 47 -0.67 1.41 10.45
C GLN A 47 0.42 2.09 9.63
N LYS A 48 0.71 1.58 8.43
CA LYS A 48 1.78 2.06 7.55
C LYS A 48 1.51 3.48 7.04
N THR A 49 0.38 3.66 6.37
CA THR A 49 0.09 4.87 5.59
C THR A 49 -0.90 5.77 6.32
N GLY A 50 -1.91 5.18 6.98
CA GLY A 50 -2.89 5.93 7.78
C GLY A 50 -2.26 6.74 8.92
N HIS A 51 -1.30 6.17 9.66
CA HIS A 51 -0.61 6.91 10.72
C HIS A 51 0.33 8.00 10.21
N VAL A 52 0.88 7.88 9.00
CA VAL A 52 1.66 8.96 8.38
C VAL A 52 0.76 10.15 8.04
N PHE A 53 -0.44 9.91 7.50
CA PHE A 53 -1.43 10.97 7.29
C PHE A 53 -1.87 11.59 8.63
N ASN A 54 -2.14 10.75 9.63
CA ASN A 54 -2.52 11.21 10.96
C ASN A 54 -1.41 12.05 11.63
N LEU A 55 -0.13 11.75 11.39
CA LEU A 55 0.99 12.56 11.87
C LEU A 55 0.88 14.00 11.38
N PHE A 56 0.70 14.21 10.08
CA PHE A 56 0.61 15.56 9.51
C PHE A 56 -0.57 16.34 10.09
N VAL A 57 -1.75 15.71 10.17
CA VAL A 57 -2.95 16.33 10.74
C VAL A 57 -2.77 16.62 12.23
N SER A 58 -2.17 15.71 12.99
CA SER A 58 -1.89 15.88 14.42
C SER A 58 -0.96 17.06 14.65
N LEU A 59 0.13 17.17 13.88
CA LEU A 59 1.06 18.30 13.97
C LEU A 59 0.39 19.63 13.60
N MET A 60 -0.41 19.67 12.54
CA MET A 60 -1.17 20.87 12.16
C MET A 60 -2.16 21.31 13.26
N SER A 61 -2.83 20.35 13.91
CA SER A 61 -3.80 20.62 14.97
C SER A 61 -3.20 21.29 16.22
N LEU A 62 -1.92 21.03 16.50
CA LEU A 62 -1.20 21.64 17.62
C LEU A 62 -1.07 23.17 17.47
N PHE A 63 -1.07 23.66 16.23
CA PHE A 63 -0.92 25.08 15.89
C PHE A 63 -2.21 25.72 15.37
N SER A 64 -3.30 24.95 15.27
CA SER A 64 -4.60 25.43 14.79
C SER A 64 -5.51 25.84 15.94
N ASN A 65 -6.37 26.84 15.70
CA ASN A 65 -7.48 27.17 16.60
C ASN A 65 -8.65 26.18 16.49
N ASN A 66 -8.72 25.41 15.41
CA ASN A 66 -9.70 24.33 15.24
C ASN A 66 -9.24 23.09 16.02
N LYS A 67 -10.09 22.60 16.93
CA LYS A 67 -9.83 21.44 17.81
C LYS A 67 -10.69 20.22 17.47
N THR A 68 -11.32 20.20 16.31
CA THR A 68 -12.01 19.01 15.79
C THR A 68 -11.01 17.88 15.59
N ASP A 69 -11.36 16.68 16.04
CA ASP A 69 -10.55 15.48 15.83
C ASP A 69 -10.77 14.94 14.41
N TYR A 70 -9.73 15.07 13.58
CA TYR A 70 -9.69 14.57 12.20
C TYR A 70 -8.89 13.27 12.08
N SER A 71 -8.50 12.63 13.19
CA SER A 71 -7.62 11.45 13.16
C SER A 71 -8.22 10.30 12.35
N HIS A 72 -9.51 10.01 12.54
CA HIS A 72 -10.21 8.98 11.78
C HIS A 72 -10.22 9.27 10.27
N LEU A 73 -10.54 10.50 9.88
CA LEU A 73 -10.53 10.93 8.47
C LEU A 73 -9.12 10.83 7.88
N ALA A 74 -8.10 11.26 8.61
CA ALA A 74 -6.71 11.22 8.16
C ALA A 74 -6.25 9.78 7.89
N LYS A 75 -6.55 8.87 8.82
CA LYS A 75 -6.23 7.45 8.67
C LYS A 75 -7.00 6.79 7.53
N LEU A 76 -8.29 7.13 7.37
CA LEU A 76 -9.12 6.65 6.27
C LEU A 76 -8.55 7.08 4.91
N LEU A 77 -8.12 8.35 4.78
CA LEU A 77 -7.48 8.85 3.57
C LEU A 77 -6.16 8.14 3.27
N GLY A 78 -5.31 7.90 4.29
CA GLY A 78 -4.07 7.15 4.10
C GLY A 78 -4.28 5.68 3.74
N THR A 79 -5.32 5.05 4.30
CA THR A 79 -5.74 3.69 3.94
C THR A 79 -6.22 3.62 2.50
N TYR A 80 -7.11 4.55 2.10
CA TYR A 80 -7.59 4.67 0.73
C TYR A 80 -6.45 4.93 -0.25
N PHE A 81 -5.50 5.80 0.12
CA PHE A 81 -4.32 6.09 -0.68
C PHE A 81 -3.53 4.80 -1.00
N GLN A 82 -3.25 3.98 0.02
CA GLN A 82 -2.51 2.73 -0.18
C GLN A 82 -3.27 1.74 -1.07
N LEU A 83 -4.59 1.63 -0.89
CA LEU A 83 -5.39 0.74 -1.71
C LEU A 83 -5.36 1.12 -3.20
N ILE A 84 -5.43 2.43 -3.48
CA ILE A 84 -5.35 2.93 -4.86
C ILE A 84 -3.93 2.78 -5.43
N ASP A 85 -2.89 2.99 -4.62
CA ASP A 85 -1.49 2.77 -5.01
C ASP A 85 -1.28 1.31 -5.46
N ASP A 86 -1.69 0.34 -4.62
CA ASP A 86 -1.63 -1.09 -4.92
C ASP A 86 -2.43 -1.46 -6.18
N TYR A 87 -3.64 -0.91 -6.36
CA TYR A 87 -4.49 -1.23 -7.51
C TYR A 87 -3.96 -0.63 -8.82
N CYS A 88 -3.47 0.60 -8.79
CA CYS A 88 -2.92 1.26 -9.97
C CYS A 88 -1.58 0.65 -10.40
N ASN A 89 -0.80 0.09 -9.45
CA ASN A 89 0.41 -0.67 -9.75
C ASN A 89 0.13 -1.84 -10.73
N ILE A 90 -1.07 -2.42 -10.65
CA ILE A 90 -1.55 -3.53 -11.50
C ILE A 90 -2.16 -3.02 -12.81
N THR A 91 -3.09 -2.07 -12.70
CA THR A 91 -4.04 -1.79 -13.78
C THR A 91 -3.61 -0.67 -14.72
N LYS A 92 -2.79 0.28 -14.27
CA LYS A 92 -2.52 1.52 -15.00
C LYS A 92 -1.21 2.18 -14.57
N THR A 93 -0.09 1.84 -15.21
CA THR A 93 1.13 2.65 -15.10
C THR A 93 0.83 4.10 -15.53
N GLU A 94 -0.03 4.30 -16.52
CA GLU A 94 -0.43 5.63 -17.06
C GLU A 94 -1.30 6.49 -16.09
N ALA A 95 -2.04 5.88 -15.15
CA ALA A 95 -2.91 6.65 -14.23
C ALA A 95 -2.20 7.12 -12.94
N LEU A 96 -1.19 6.36 -12.48
CA LEU A 96 -0.28 6.82 -11.41
C LEU A 96 0.61 7.97 -11.89
N GLU A 97 1.02 7.98 -13.15
CA GLU A 97 1.81 9.06 -13.76
C GLU A 97 1.07 10.41 -13.78
N GLU A 98 -0.24 10.40 -14.07
CA GLU A 98 -1.07 11.62 -14.09
C GLU A 98 -1.31 12.18 -12.67
N TRP A 99 -1.32 11.31 -11.66
CA TRP A 99 -1.53 11.68 -10.26
C TRP A 99 -0.24 12.11 -9.53
N THR A 100 0.91 11.57 -9.93
CA THR A 100 2.23 11.88 -9.36
C THR A 100 2.97 13.00 -10.10
N GLY A 101 2.49 13.40 -11.29
CA GLY A 101 3.10 14.46 -12.10
C GLY A 101 4.35 14.04 -12.87
N ALA A 102 4.60 12.73 -12.99
CA ALA A 102 5.72 12.20 -13.76
C ALA A 102 5.41 12.33 -15.27
N GLY A 103 6.21 13.12 -15.99
CA GLY A 103 5.98 13.44 -17.40
C GLY A 103 6.11 12.22 -18.34
N LYS A 104 5.25 12.18 -19.35
CA LYS A 104 5.17 11.15 -20.40
C LYS A 104 6.51 10.94 -21.11
N ASN A 105 7.14 9.79 -20.90
CA ASN A 105 8.08 9.19 -21.85
C ASN A 105 7.66 7.73 -22.07
N GLN A 106 7.06 7.45 -23.23
CA GLN A 106 6.51 6.14 -23.63
C GLN A 106 7.51 4.97 -23.64
N GLU A 107 8.82 5.25 -23.51
CA GLU A 107 9.86 4.21 -23.39
C GLU A 107 10.11 3.76 -21.93
N GLN A 108 9.57 4.46 -20.91
CA GLN A 108 9.75 4.10 -19.49
C GLN A 108 8.58 3.31 -18.87
N THR A 109 7.42 3.25 -19.53
CA THR A 109 6.19 2.63 -18.97
C THR A 109 6.29 1.12 -18.76
N SER A 110 7.17 0.43 -19.49
CA SER A 110 7.43 -1.00 -19.31
C SER A 110 8.38 -1.31 -18.14
N GLN A 111 9.17 -0.33 -17.68
CA GLN A 111 10.17 -0.54 -16.63
C GLN A 111 9.57 -0.59 -15.21
N TYR A 112 8.29 -0.26 -15.06
CA TYR A 112 7.58 -0.16 -13.78
C TYR A 112 6.23 -0.90 -13.75
N PHE A 113 5.94 -1.74 -14.75
CA PHE A 113 4.68 -2.49 -14.77
C PHE A 113 4.65 -3.49 -13.60
N TYR A 114 3.65 -3.36 -12.73
CA TYR A 114 3.39 -4.27 -11.61
C TYR A 114 4.63 -4.60 -10.76
N GLU A 115 5.35 -3.57 -10.31
CA GLU A 115 6.54 -3.75 -9.46
C GLU A 115 6.24 -4.42 -8.12
N ASP A 116 5.02 -4.30 -7.60
CA ASP A 116 4.62 -5.03 -6.41
C ASP A 116 4.70 -6.55 -6.60
N LEU A 117 4.48 -7.03 -7.84
CA LEU A 117 4.70 -8.44 -8.19
C LEU A 117 6.19 -8.79 -8.22
N THR A 118 7.05 -7.90 -8.74
CA THR A 118 8.51 -8.08 -8.67
C THR A 118 8.98 -8.17 -7.22
N GLU A 119 8.45 -7.31 -6.35
CA GLU A 119 8.78 -7.35 -4.92
C GLU A 119 8.25 -8.60 -4.22
N GLY A 120 7.18 -9.20 -4.74
CA GLY A 120 6.47 -10.32 -4.12
C GLY A 120 5.48 -9.86 -3.02
N LYS A 121 4.97 -8.63 -3.12
CA LYS A 121 4.06 -8.05 -2.12
C LYS A 121 2.68 -8.71 -2.17
N PHE A 122 2.14 -9.00 -0.99
CA PHE A 122 0.76 -9.43 -0.83
C PHE A 122 -0.18 -8.21 -0.84
N THR A 123 -0.52 -7.71 -2.03
CA THR A 123 -1.56 -6.68 -2.22
C THR A 123 -2.95 -7.28 -2.10
N LEU A 124 -3.99 -6.45 -1.96
CA LEU A 124 -5.37 -6.94 -1.76
C LEU A 124 -5.85 -7.90 -2.89
N PRO A 125 -5.61 -7.62 -4.20
CA PRO A 125 -5.96 -8.55 -5.27
C PRO A 125 -5.26 -9.91 -5.15
N ILE A 126 -3.98 -9.93 -4.75
CA ILE A 126 -3.22 -11.16 -4.53
C ILE A 126 -3.79 -11.94 -3.35
N ILE A 127 -4.10 -11.27 -2.24
CA ILE A 127 -4.69 -11.88 -1.04
C ILE A 127 -6.06 -12.48 -1.34
N HIS A 128 -6.89 -11.76 -2.11
CA HIS A 128 -8.18 -12.25 -2.55
C HIS A 128 -8.03 -13.49 -3.44
N ALA A 129 -7.18 -13.41 -4.48
CA ALA A 129 -6.93 -14.51 -5.41
C ALA A 129 -6.42 -15.78 -4.71
N ALA A 130 -5.58 -15.63 -3.69
CA ALA A 130 -5.04 -16.75 -2.90
C ALA A 130 -6.10 -17.62 -2.23
N LYS A 131 -7.33 -17.11 -2.05
CA LYS A 131 -8.46 -17.84 -1.46
C LYS A 131 -9.34 -18.53 -2.51
N GLN A 132 -9.14 -18.23 -3.78
CA GLN A 132 -9.95 -18.75 -4.88
C GLN A 132 -9.37 -20.07 -5.42
N ASN A 133 -10.22 -20.89 -6.03
CA ASN A 133 -9.77 -22.09 -6.74
C ASN A 133 -8.89 -21.69 -7.93
N GLY A 134 -7.63 -22.11 -7.97
CA GLY A 134 -6.65 -21.68 -8.98
C GLY A 134 -5.75 -20.53 -8.53
N GLY A 135 -5.94 -20.02 -7.31
CA GLY A 135 -5.07 -19.00 -6.71
C GLY A 135 -3.62 -19.43 -6.52
N GLU A 136 -3.34 -20.74 -6.53
CA GLU A 136 -1.98 -21.29 -6.42
C GLU A 136 -1.08 -20.79 -7.56
N ALA A 137 -1.62 -20.64 -8.78
CA ALA A 137 -0.86 -20.13 -9.92
C ALA A 137 -0.43 -18.67 -9.72
N VAL A 138 -1.29 -17.84 -9.12
CA VAL A 138 -0.96 -16.45 -8.76
C VAL A 138 0.15 -16.42 -7.71
N LEU A 139 0.04 -17.26 -6.68
CA LEU A 139 1.07 -17.37 -5.62
C LEU A 139 2.41 -17.89 -6.16
N ASP A 140 2.39 -18.85 -7.07
CA ASP A 140 3.62 -19.38 -7.69
C ASP A 140 4.33 -18.33 -8.55
N ILE A 141 3.59 -17.45 -9.25
CA ILE A 141 4.18 -16.31 -9.96
C ILE A 141 4.72 -15.29 -8.95
N LEU A 142 3.95 -14.93 -7.92
CA LEU A 142 4.36 -13.98 -6.88
C LEU A 142 5.68 -14.40 -6.21
N ARG A 143 5.82 -15.70 -5.92
CA ARG A 143 7.02 -16.26 -5.28
C ARG A 143 8.28 -16.11 -6.12
N GLN A 144 8.13 -16.08 -7.45
CA GLN A 144 9.26 -15.95 -8.37
C GLN A 144 9.90 -14.57 -8.35
N ARG A 145 9.19 -13.53 -7.88
CA ARG A 145 9.68 -12.14 -7.88
C ARG A 145 10.20 -11.73 -9.26
N THR A 146 9.43 -12.12 -10.29
CA THR A 146 9.86 -12.05 -11.68
C THR A 146 9.89 -10.62 -12.20
N THR A 147 10.91 -10.32 -13.00
CA THR A 147 11.00 -9.08 -13.79
C THR A 147 10.43 -9.25 -15.20
N GLU A 148 10.02 -10.48 -15.59
CA GLU A 148 9.53 -10.79 -16.93
C GLU A 148 8.11 -10.25 -17.13
N GLU A 149 7.95 -9.28 -18.03
CA GLU A 149 6.67 -8.63 -18.33
C GLU A 149 5.58 -9.62 -18.78
N SER A 150 5.95 -10.69 -19.50
CA SER A 150 5.03 -11.73 -19.96
C SER A 150 4.37 -12.48 -18.79
N LEU A 151 5.15 -12.83 -17.76
CA LEU A 151 4.64 -13.47 -16.54
C LEU A 151 3.81 -12.50 -15.70
N LYS A 152 4.20 -11.23 -15.64
CA LYS A 152 3.40 -10.19 -14.98
C LYS A 152 2.01 -10.06 -15.64
N LYS A 153 1.95 -10.00 -16.98
CA LYS A 153 0.69 -9.97 -17.75
C LYS A 153 -0.16 -11.22 -17.53
N GLN A 154 0.47 -12.40 -17.50
CA GLN A 154 -0.23 -13.65 -17.18
C GLN A 154 -0.83 -13.60 -15.77
N CYS A 155 -0.11 -13.06 -14.78
CA CYS A 155 -0.64 -12.89 -13.43
C CYS A 155 -1.87 -11.98 -13.40
N VAL A 156 -1.85 -10.87 -14.16
CA VAL A 156 -3.02 -9.97 -14.25
C VAL A 156 -4.24 -10.69 -14.84
N LEU A 157 -4.06 -11.46 -15.92
CA LEU A 157 -5.16 -12.26 -16.49
C LEU A 157 -5.75 -13.24 -15.48
N LEU A 158 -4.90 -13.92 -14.70
CA LEU A 158 -5.37 -14.82 -13.62
C LEU A 158 -6.15 -14.04 -12.55
N LEU A 159 -5.69 -12.85 -12.17
CA LEU A 159 -6.40 -12.00 -11.20
C LEU A 159 -7.79 -11.58 -11.74
N GLU A 160 -7.90 -11.25 -13.03
CA GLU A 160 -9.18 -10.93 -13.70
C GLU A 160 -10.12 -12.14 -13.73
N GLU A 161 -9.63 -13.31 -14.14
CA GLU A 161 -10.41 -14.56 -14.19
C GLU A 161 -10.91 -14.99 -12.80
N LEU A 162 -10.12 -14.74 -11.76
CA LEU A 162 -10.48 -15.00 -10.36
C LEU A 162 -11.36 -13.90 -9.74
N GLY A 163 -11.73 -12.87 -10.51
CA GLY A 163 -12.56 -11.75 -10.02
C GLY A 163 -11.89 -10.89 -8.96
N SER A 164 -10.55 -10.87 -8.91
CA SER A 164 -9.78 -10.19 -7.87
C SER A 164 -9.53 -8.69 -8.15
N LEU A 165 -10.00 -8.19 -9.30
CA LEU A 165 -9.91 -6.79 -9.72
C LEU A 165 -11.28 -6.10 -9.87
N GLN A 166 -12.36 -6.73 -9.37
CA GLN A 166 -13.75 -6.25 -9.47
C GLN A 166 -14.21 -5.68 -8.12
#